data_AF-I3JTG9-F1
#
_entry.id   AF-I3JTG9-F1
#
_cell.length_a   1.000
_cell.length_b   1.000
_cell.length_c   1.000
_cell.angle_alpha   90.00
_cell.angle_beta   90.00
_cell.angle_gamma   90.00
#
_symmetry.space_group_name_H-M   'P 1'
#
loop_
_entity.id
_entity.type
_entity.pdbx_description
1 polymer ?
#
loop_
_entity_poly.entity_id
_entity_poly.type
_entity_poly.pdbx_seq_one_letter_code
_entity_poly.pdbx_strand_id
1 'polypeptide(L)'
;MFPRLHPQVVQPLDFNRRYITAELLFALLPSLQSLLHECRKVRRFTDLSVLEKKKLTIMGERVVLHYFNGRGKMESIRWLLTVAEVEFDEKLLDTREEYLKLVNDGKLMFQQVPLVEIDGMRLVQTKAILNYLAEKFNMHGKDLKDRVMINMYSEGLMDLMEMIMVLPFNPDPTAKLEEIEKKAKERYLPVYEKALTGPVYLVGGKLSLADVLLVECTLMLEEKFAGILKEFSAVKSFQGRMIQISAINRFLQPGSKRKPPPDENYAKAVMEVFQIQITISVKSVTFLLCSLSCSMFGISYICRPMCR
;
A
#
# COMPACT_ATOMS: atom_id res chain seq x y z
N MET A 1 36.77 -16.84 57.47
CA MET A 1 36.03 -16.55 58.71
C MET A 1 35.20 -15.29 58.46
N PHE A 2 33.94 -15.48 58.07
CA PHE A 2 32.98 -14.39 57.84
C PHE A 2 32.16 -14.17 59.12
N PRO A 3 32.00 -12.94 59.64
CA PRO A 3 31.07 -12.68 60.71
C PRO A 3 29.64 -12.59 60.17
N ARG A 4 28.72 -13.23 60.91
CA ARG A 4 27.27 -13.30 60.64
C ARG A 4 26.63 -11.92 60.81
N LEU A 5 25.83 -11.49 59.83
CA LEU A 5 24.92 -10.35 59.95
C LEU A 5 23.55 -10.84 60.41
N HIS A 6 23.04 -10.24 61.48
CA HIS A 6 21.68 -10.43 61.97
C HIS A 6 20.63 -9.82 61.01
N PRO A 7 19.42 -10.41 60.91
CA PRO A 7 18.36 -9.89 60.06
C PRO A 7 17.70 -8.66 60.72
N GLN A 8 17.76 -7.50 60.06
CA GLN A 8 16.94 -6.36 60.44
C GLN A 8 15.53 -6.50 59.84
N VAL A 9 14.56 -6.39 60.74
CA VAL A 9 13.12 -6.42 60.50
C VAL A 9 12.71 -5.26 59.59
N VAL A 10 12.03 -5.58 58.49
CA VAL A 10 11.36 -4.61 57.61
C VAL A 10 10.13 -4.08 58.33
N GLN A 11 10.08 -2.78 58.62
CA GLN A 11 8.85 -2.09 59.03
C GLN A 11 8.14 -1.49 57.80
N PRO A 12 6.80 -1.50 57.76
CA PRO A 12 6.04 -0.95 56.64
C PRO A 12 6.09 0.58 56.64
N LEU A 13 6.41 1.17 55.47
CA LEU A 13 6.35 2.60 55.24
C LEU A 13 4.88 3.05 55.20
N ASP A 14 4.49 3.77 56.25
CA ASP A 14 3.22 4.45 56.42
C ASP A 14 3.07 5.58 55.37
N PHE A 15 1.97 5.53 54.61
CA PHE A 15 1.65 6.43 53.50
C PHE A 15 1.06 7.74 54.06
N ASN A 16 1.88 8.52 54.76
CA ASN A 16 1.43 9.77 55.35
C ASN A 16 1.75 10.97 54.44
N ARG A 17 0.68 11.69 54.11
CA ARG A 17 0.56 12.83 53.18
C ARG A 17 1.54 13.96 53.55
N ARG A 18 2.76 13.93 53.02
CA ARG A 18 3.73 15.03 53.16
C ARG A 18 3.35 16.16 52.22
N TYR A 19 2.90 17.27 52.80
CA TYR A 19 2.86 18.55 52.11
C TYR A 19 4.27 18.86 51.60
N ILE A 20 4.41 19.06 50.29
CA ILE A 20 5.67 19.52 49.69
C ILE A 20 5.91 20.91 50.28
N THR A 21 6.94 21.06 51.12
CA THR A 21 7.31 22.37 51.66
C THR A 21 7.76 23.27 50.51
N ALA A 22 7.52 24.58 50.65
CA ALA A 22 7.88 25.56 49.61
C ALA A 22 9.37 25.47 49.20
N GLU A 23 10.25 25.08 50.13
CA GLU A 23 11.68 24.87 49.89
C GLU A 23 11.96 23.70 48.92
N LEU A 24 11.24 22.58 49.03
CA LEU A 24 11.34 21.45 48.09
C LEU A 24 10.80 21.82 46.70
N LEU A 25 9.76 22.66 46.65
CA LEU A 25 9.23 23.18 45.39
C LEU A 25 10.23 24.12 44.70
N PHE A 26 10.87 25.01 45.47
CA PHE A 26 11.93 25.92 45.00
C PHE A 26 13.20 25.18 44.55
N ALA A 27 13.55 24.06 45.18
CA ALA A 27 14.68 23.24 44.77
C ALA A 27 14.44 22.48 43.45
N LEU A 28 13.18 22.12 43.14
CA LEU A 28 12.79 21.42 41.91
C LEU A 28 12.44 22.37 40.76
N LEU A 29 12.17 23.65 41.03
CA LEU A 29 11.82 24.67 40.04
C LEU A 29 12.89 24.82 38.92
N PRO A 30 14.21 24.87 39.23
CA PRO A 30 15.24 24.97 38.20
C PRO A 30 15.31 23.74 37.28
N SER A 31 15.14 22.53 37.84
CA SER A 31 15.16 21.29 37.04
C SER A 31 13.90 21.15 36.19
N LEU A 32 12.73 21.59 36.70
CA LEU A 32 11.50 21.66 35.92
C LEU A 32 11.60 22.69 34.79
N GLN A 33 12.23 23.85 35.03
CA GLN A 33 12.48 24.86 34.01
C GLN A 33 13.44 24.36 32.93
N SER A 34 14.50 23.62 33.32
CA SER A 34 15.41 22.96 32.37
C SER A 34 14.67 21.93 31.51
N LEU A 35 13.82 21.10 32.12
CA LEU A 35 12.98 20.13 31.39
C LEU A 35 11.99 20.81 30.45
N LEU A 36 11.35 21.90 30.90
CA LEU A 36 10.45 22.70 30.06
C LEU A 36 11.20 23.37 28.90
N HIS A 37 12.44 23.80 29.11
CA HIS A 37 13.30 24.35 28.05
C HIS A 37 13.69 23.28 27.03
N GLU A 38 14.05 22.08 27.48
CA GLU A 38 14.38 20.97 26.60
C GLU A 38 13.14 20.45 25.84
N CYS A 39 11.98 20.35 26.50
CA CYS A 39 10.70 20.10 25.84
C CYS A 39 10.34 21.18 24.82
N ARG A 40 10.63 22.46 25.10
CA ARG A 40 10.46 23.57 24.14
C ARG A 40 11.44 23.50 22.98
N LYS A 41 12.68 23.06 23.18
CA LYS A 41 13.64 22.81 22.09
C LYS A 41 13.18 21.66 21.21
N VAL A 42 12.75 20.54 21.79
CA VAL A 42 12.19 19.40 21.05
C VAL A 42 10.95 19.83 20.27
N ARG A 43 10.03 20.57 20.90
CA ARG A 43 8.84 21.12 20.23
C ARG A 43 9.22 22.10 19.10
N ARG A 44 10.20 22.98 19.30
CA ARG A 44 10.71 23.86 18.24
C ARG A 44 11.38 23.09 17.11
N PHE A 45 12.08 21.99 17.41
CA PHE A 45 12.72 21.14 16.40
C PHE A 45 11.68 20.34 15.60
N THR A 46 10.62 19.86 16.25
CA THR A 46 9.46 19.28 15.55
C THR A 46 8.73 20.34 14.73
N ASP A 47 8.56 21.55 15.23
CA ASP A 47 7.95 22.65 14.46
C ASP A 47 8.82 23.06 13.27
N LEU A 48 10.15 23.13 13.43
CA LEU A 48 11.10 23.43 12.34
C LEU A 48 11.10 22.36 11.25
N SER A 49 11.09 21.07 11.61
CA SER A 49 11.00 19.98 10.64
C SER A 49 9.64 19.91 9.95
N VAL A 50 8.55 20.23 10.66
CA VAL A 50 7.21 20.39 10.07
C VAL A 50 7.14 21.61 9.17
N LEU A 51 7.79 22.72 9.54
CA LEU A 51 7.87 23.95 8.74
C LEU A 51 8.74 23.76 7.51
N GLU A 52 9.86 23.05 7.59
CA GLU A 52 10.68 22.68 6.42
C GLU A 52 9.94 21.73 5.49
N LYS A 53 9.24 20.72 6.01
CA LYS A 53 8.34 19.87 5.23
C LYS A 53 7.26 20.70 4.53
N LYS A 54 6.55 21.57 5.26
CA LYS A 54 5.57 22.51 4.69
C LYS A 54 6.17 23.46 3.66
N LYS A 55 7.40 23.94 3.87
CA LYS A 55 8.08 24.86 2.96
C LYS A 55 8.51 24.16 1.67
N LEU A 56 8.90 22.89 1.75
CA LEU A 56 9.11 22.03 0.58
C LEU A 56 7.80 21.77 -0.18
N THR A 57 6.68 21.60 0.54
CA THR A 57 5.32 21.48 -0.06
C THR A 57 4.85 22.77 -0.73
N ILE A 58 5.26 23.94 -0.25
CA ILE A 58 4.86 25.25 -0.80
C ILE A 58 5.72 25.66 -2.01
N MET A 59 6.95 25.14 -2.13
CA MET A 59 7.89 25.51 -3.21
C MET A 59 8.01 24.47 -4.32
N GLY A 60 7.52 23.24 -4.13
CA GLY A 60 7.40 22.24 -5.18
C GLY A 60 6.08 22.39 -5.94
N GLU A 61 6.12 22.33 -7.26
CA GLU A 61 4.91 22.26 -8.09
C GLU A 61 3.97 21.14 -7.58
N ARG A 62 2.66 21.42 -7.61
CA ARG A 62 1.61 20.50 -7.13
C ARG A 62 1.68 19.17 -7.90
N VAL A 63 1.73 18.03 -7.19
CA VAL A 63 1.74 16.70 -7.82
C VAL A 63 0.37 16.41 -8.43
N VAL A 64 0.30 16.07 -9.71
CA VAL A 64 -0.97 15.75 -10.39
C VAL A 64 -0.91 14.38 -11.03
N LEU A 65 -1.84 13.49 -10.66
CA LEU A 65 -1.96 12.15 -11.22
C LEU A 65 -3.07 12.11 -12.27
N HIS A 66 -2.74 11.58 -13.45
CA HIS A 66 -3.68 11.37 -14.55
C HIS A 66 -3.97 9.88 -14.70
N TYR A 67 -5.20 9.47 -14.37
CA TYR A 67 -5.64 8.08 -14.46
C TYR A 67 -7.16 7.95 -14.39
N PHE A 68 -7.68 6.74 -14.54
CA PHE A 68 -9.08 6.42 -14.26
C PHE A 68 -9.44 6.64 -12.79
N ASN A 69 -10.74 6.82 -12.53
CA ASN A 69 -11.31 6.78 -11.19
C ASN A 69 -11.36 5.35 -10.64
N GLY A 70 -10.20 4.77 -10.38
CA GLY A 70 -10.05 3.45 -9.80
C GLY A 70 -8.59 3.14 -9.50
N ARG A 71 -8.35 1.92 -9.00
CA ARG A 71 -7.01 1.49 -8.58
C ARG A 71 -6.04 1.43 -9.76
N GLY A 72 -6.17 0.38 -10.57
CA GLY A 72 -5.26 0.03 -11.67
C GLY A 72 -3.78 0.19 -11.31
N LYS A 73 -2.98 0.64 -12.27
CA LYS A 73 -1.54 0.85 -12.09
C LYS A 73 -1.16 2.14 -11.34
N MET A 74 -2.15 2.94 -10.94
CA MET A 74 -1.94 4.21 -10.22
C MET A 74 -2.04 4.04 -8.70
N GLU A 75 -2.67 2.97 -8.20
CA GLU A 75 -2.95 2.82 -6.77
C GLU A 75 -1.68 2.80 -5.92
N SER A 76 -0.66 2.04 -6.32
CA SER A 76 0.63 2.00 -5.63
C SER A 76 1.32 3.37 -5.56
N ILE A 77 1.10 4.24 -6.55
CA ILE A 77 1.62 5.61 -6.56
C ILE A 77 0.87 6.45 -5.51
N ARG A 78 -0.46 6.30 -5.40
CA ARG A 78 -1.26 6.97 -4.35
C ARG A 78 -0.82 6.52 -2.95
N TRP A 79 -0.57 5.23 -2.77
CA TRP A 79 -0.03 4.66 -1.52
C TRP A 79 1.31 5.30 -1.16
N LEU A 80 2.27 5.31 -2.08
CA LEU A 80 3.61 5.84 -1.83
C LEU A 80 3.59 7.33 -1.50
N LEU A 81 2.86 8.14 -2.28
CA LEU A 81 2.72 9.57 -2.03
C LEU A 81 2.09 9.83 -0.66
N THR A 82 1.06 9.06 -0.29
CA THR A 82 0.40 9.21 1.01
C THR A 82 1.34 8.88 2.16
N VAL A 83 2.11 7.79 2.05
CA VAL A 83 3.10 7.40 3.06
C VAL A 83 4.23 8.43 3.18
N ALA A 84 4.62 9.04 2.06
CA ALA A 84 5.55 10.16 2.02
C ALA A 84 4.95 11.49 2.52
N GLU A 85 3.67 11.50 2.92
CA GLU A 85 2.91 12.68 3.34
C GLU A 85 2.89 13.81 2.30
N VAL A 86 2.77 13.43 1.03
CA VAL A 86 2.70 14.34 -0.12
C VAL A 86 1.25 14.48 -0.57
N GLU A 87 0.75 15.71 -0.54
CA GLU A 87 -0.54 16.04 -1.14
C GLU A 87 -0.45 16.03 -2.68
N PHE A 88 -1.49 15.51 -3.32
CA PHE A 88 -1.56 15.39 -4.77
C PHE A 88 -2.98 15.59 -5.29
N ASP A 89 -3.13 16.05 -6.53
CA ASP A 89 -4.43 16.12 -7.20
C ASP A 89 -4.62 14.97 -8.19
N GLU A 90 -5.86 14.69 -8.53
CA GLU A 90 -6.20 13.70 -9.55
C GLU A 90 -6.97 14.37 -10.69
N LYS A 91 -6.53 14.13 -11.93
CA LYS A 91 -7.27 14.43 -13.15
C LYS A 91 -7.76 13.10 -13.72
N LEU A 92 -9.05 12.86 -13.54
CA LEU A 92 -9.70 11.62 -13.92
C LEU A 92 -9.86 11.53 -15.44
N LEU A 93 -9.73 10.32 -15.97
CA LEU A 93 -9.93 10.00 -17.39
C LEU A 93 -11.19 9.15 -17.52
N ASP A 94 -12.35 9.81 -17.41
CA ASP A 94 -13.65 9.16 -17.43
C ASP A 94 -14.16 8.96 -18.87
N THR A 95 -13.60 9.71 -19.83
CA THR A 95 -13.99 9.66 -21.25
C THR A 95 -12.80 9.40 -22.18
N ARG A 96 -13.10 8.90 -23.39
CA ARG A 96 -12.09 8.65 -24.42
C ARG A 96 -11.46 9.96 -24.90
N GLU A 97 -12.25 11.02 -24.97
CA GLU A 97 -11.84 12.35 -25.41
C GLU A 97 -10.78 12.94 -24.47
N GLU A 98 -10.92 12.77 -23.16
CA GLU A 98 -9.92 13.22 -22.17
C GLU A 98 -8.59 12.47 -22.34
N TYR A 99 -8.65 11.16 -22.57
CA TYR A 99 -7.45 10.36 -22.87
C TYR A 99 -6.79 10.81 -24.18
N LEU A 100 -7.56 10.93 -25.27
CA LEU A 100 -7.06 11.37 -26.57
C LEU A 100 -6.47 12.78 -26.51
N LYS A 101 -7.02 13.66 -25.68
CA LYS A 101 -6.44 14.98 -25.44
C LYS A 101 -5.02 14.89 -24.89
N LEU A 102 -4.75 14.01 -23.91
CA LEU A 102 -3.40 13.82 -23.39
C LEU A 102 -2.43 13.27 -24.45
N VAL A 103 -2.92 12.36 -25.30
CA VAL A 103 -2.15 11.81 -26.43
C VAL A 103 -1.82 12.92 -27.44
N ASN A 104 -2.83 13.67 -27.88
CA ASN A 104 -2.69 14.71 -28.91
C ASN A 104 -1.85 15.90 -28.41
N ASP A 105 -1.92 16.23 -27.12
CA ASP A 105 -1.07 17.25 -26.49
C ASP A 105 0.40 16.78 -26.31
N GLY A 106 0.74 15.55 -26.72
CA GLY A 106 2.08 14.98 -26.59
C GLY A 106 2.52 14.76 -25.14
N LYS A 107 1.57 14.65 -24.20
CA LYS A 107 1.89 14.48 -22.77
C LYS A 107 2.33 13.06 -22.41
N LEU A 108 1.92 12.07 -23.21
CA LEU A 108 2.17 10.66 -22.95
C LEU A 108 3.23 10.11 -23.90
N MET A 109 4.47 9.99 -23.41
CA MET A 109 5.63 9.50 -24.20
C MET A 109 5.34 8.18 -24.93
N PHE A 110 4.59 7.27 -24.30
CA PHE A 110 4.20 5.97 -24.87
C PHE A 110 2.69 5.85 -25.09
N GLN A 111 1.97 6.98 -25.14
CA GLN A 111 0.51 6.98 -25.32
C GLN A 111 -0.22 6.12 -24.25
N GLN A 112 0.36 6.02 -23.05
CA GLN A 112 -0.14 5.20 -21.96
C GLN A 112 -0.19 6.02 -20.68
N VAL A 113 -1.17 5.75 -19.83
CA VAL A 113 -1.18 6.16 -18.42
C VAL A 113 -0.87 4.94 -17.54
N PRO A 114 -0.32 5.10 -16.31
CA PRO A 114 -0.19 6.32 -15.49
C PRO A 114 0.65 7.46 -16.07
N LEU A 115 0.18 8.70 -15.86
CA LEU A 115 0.98 9.92 -15.99
C LEU A 115 0.97 10.68 -14.65
N VAL A 116 2.14 11.13 -14.20
CA VAL A 116 2.32 12.00 -13.03
C VAL A 116 3.07 13.27 -13.44
N GLU A 117 2.46 14.42 -13.21
CA GLU A 117 3.11 15.74 -13.33
C GLU A 117 3.73 16.10 -11.97
N ILE A 118 5.06 16.23 -11.92
CA ILE A 118 5.83 16.54 -10.69
C ILE A 118 7.20 17.14 -11.06
N ASP A 119 7.65 18.18 -10.33
CA ASP A 119 8.96 18.83 -10.50
C ASP A 119 9.26 19.26 -11.96
N GLY A 120 8.27 19.82 -12.65
CA GLY A 120 8.38 20.21 -14.06
C GLY A 120 8.42 19.04 -15.05
N MET A 121 8.35 17.80 -14.57
CA MET A 121 8.39 16.59 -15.39
C MET A 121 7.00 15.99 -15.62
N ARG A 122 6.89 15.24 -16.72
CA ARG A 122 5.74 14.38 -17.05
C ARG A 122 6.19 12.94 -17.04
N LEU A 123 6.07 12.28 -15.89
CA LEU A 123 6.54 10.92 -15.69
C LEU A 123 5.48 9.92 -16.14
N VAL A 124 5.86 8.98 -16.99
CA VAL A 124 5.06 7.80 -17.38
C VAL A 124 5.82 6.53 -17.01
N GLN A 125 5.18 5.36 -17.14
CA GLN A 125 5.66 4.05 -16.65
C GLN A 125 5.68 3.96 -15.12
N THR A 126 4.81 3.12 -14.57
CA THR A 126 4.59 2.97 -13.11
C THR A 126 5.88 2.76 -12.34
N LYS A 127 6.77 1.88 -12.81
CA LYS A 127 8.05 1.59 -12.15
C LYS A 127 8.97 2.81 -12.11
N ALA A 128 9.06 3.56 -13.20
CA ALA A 128 9.88 4.76 -13.26
C ALA A 128 9.36 5.83 -12.29
N ILE A 129 8.03 6.01 -12.25
CA ILE A 129 7.36 6.92 -11.30
C ILE A 129 7.64 6.51 -9.86
N LEU A 130 7.41 5.24 -9.49
CA LEU A 130 7.63 4.75 -8.12
C LEU A 130 9.09 4.91 -7.69
N ASN A 131 10.05 4.59 -8.56
CA ASN A 131 11.48 4.74 -8.27
C ASN A 131 11.86 6.21 -8.07
N TYR A 132 11.36 7.12 -8.91
CA TYR A 132 11.60 8.55 -8.76
C TYR A 132 11.08 9.07 -7.41
N LEU A 133 9.84 8.73 -7.06
CA LEU A 133 9.23 9.14 -5.79
C LEU A 133 9.94 8.51 -4.59
N ALA A 134 10.33 7.24 -4.68
CA ALA A 134 11.07 6.56 -3.63
C ALA A 134 12.43 7.22 -3.37
N GLU A 135 13.17 7.59 -4.42
CA GLU A 135 14.45 8.31 -4.26
C GLU A 135 14.21 9.72 -3.69
N LYS A 136 13.26 10.47 -4.27
CA LYS A 136 12.92 11.85 -3.85
C LYS A 136 12.53 11.93 -2.38
N PHE A 137 11.80 10.94 -1.86
CA PHE A 137 11.28 10.94 -0.49
C PHE A 137 12.06 10.03 0.46
N ASN A 138 13.29 9.63 0.11
CA ASN A 138 14.20 8.83 0.94
C ASN A 138 13.63 7.44 1.35
N MET A 139 12.85 6.83 0.46
CA MET A 139 12.23 5.51 0.62
C MET A 139 12.88 4.45 -0.29
N HIS A 140 14.03 4.75 -0.90
CA HIS A 140 14.76 3.82 -1.78
C HIS A 140 16.01 3.19 -1.13
N GLY A 141 16.17 3.32 0.18
CA GLY A 141 17.36 2.80 0.88
C GLY A 141 18.57 3.73 0.80
N LYS A 142 19.62 3.44 1.58
CA LYS A 142 20.75 4.37 1.76
C LYS A 142 21.89 4.16 0.77
N ASP A 143 22.03 2.95 0.23
CA ASP A 143 23.14 2.54 -0.61
C ASP A 143 22.66 1.61 -1.75
N LEU A 144 23.58 1.20 -2.61
CA LEU A 144 23.26 0.35 -3.76
C LEU A 144 22.69 -1.01 -3.36
N LYS A 145 23.12 -1.57 -2.21
CA LYS A 145 22.68 -2.88 -1.73
C LYS A 145 21.25 -2.80 -1.21
N ASP A 146 20.91 -1.75 -0.45
CA ASP A 146 19.54 -1.52 -0.03
C ASP A 146 18.62 -1.28 -1.24
N ARG A 147 19.04 -0.44 -2.20
CA ARG A 147 18.28 -0.13 -3.42
C ARG A 147 17.95 -1.39 -4.23
N VAL A 148 18.92 -2.26 -4.47
CA VAL A 148 18.68 -3.47 -5.27
C VAL A 148 17.73 -4.44 -4.55
N MET A 149 17.85 -4.58 -3.22
CA MET A 149 16.93 -5.43 -2.44
C MET A 149 15.50 -4.87 -2.45
N ILE A 150 15.34 -3.56 -2.27
CA ILE A 150 14.04 -2.89 -2.37
C ILE A 150 13.42 -3.13 -3.74
N ASN A 151 14.19 -2.98 -4.81
CA ASN A 151 13.71 -3.22 -6.18
C ASN A 151 13.29 -4.68 -6.38
N MET A 152 14.10 -5.66 -5.95
CA MET A 152 13.75 -7.08 -6.10
C MET A 152 12.45 -7.44 -5.39
N TYR A 153 12.25 -6.95 -4.16
CA TYR A 153 11.01 -7.15 -3.42
C TYR A 153 9.83 -6.43 -4.08
N SER A 154 10.04 -5.20 -4.52
CA SER A 154 9.00 -4.39 -5.17
C SER A 154 8.52 -5.06 -6.46
N GLU A 155 9.42 -5.53 -7.31
CA GLU A 155 9.05 -6.22 -8.56
C GLU A 155 8.27 -7.51 -8.31
N GLY A 156 8.69 -8.33 -7.34
CA GLY A 156 7.94 -9.55 -6.98
C GLY A 156 6.53 -9.27 -6.46
N LEU A 157 6.34 -8.15 -5.75
CA LEU A 157 5.01 -7.70 -5.31
C LEU A 157 4.17 -7.19 -6.48
N MET A 158 4.78 -6.44 -7.40
CA MET A 158 4.12 -5.95 -8.61
C MET A 158 3.64 -7.12 -9.47
N ASP A 159 4.46 -8.16 -9.69
CA ASP A 159 4.06 -9.37 -10.42
C ASP A 159 2.81 -10.02 -9.83
N LEU A 160 2.72 -10.11 -8.50
CA LEU A 160 1.56 -10.68 -7.80
C LEU A 160 0.32 -9.77 -7.90
N MET A 161 0.49 -8.48 -7.66
CA MET A 161 -0.61 -7.51 -7.72
C MET A 161 -1.15 -7.35 -9.15
N GLU A 162 -0.30 -7.44 -10.17
CA GLU A 162 -0.73 -7.39 -11.58
C GLU A 162 -1.64 -8.58 -11.94
N MET A 163 -1.37 -9.78 -11.41
CA MET A 163 -2.28 -10.92 -11.62
C MET A 163 -3.67 -10.66 -11.01
N ILE A 164 -3.75 -9.99 -9.85
CA ILE A 164 -5.03 -9.61 -9.23
C ILE A 164 -5.72 -8.48 -10.02
N MET A 165 -4.94 -7.51 -10.50
CA MET A 165 -5.42 -6.33 -11.21
C MET A 165 -6.15 -6.68 -12.52
N VAL A 166 -5.76 -7.76 -13.20
CA VAL A 166 -6.40 -8.17 -14.48
C VAL A 166 -7.70 -8.96 -14.29
N LEU A 167 -8.03 -9.39 -13.07
CA LEU A 167 -9.25 -10.18 -12.79
C LEU A 167 -10.56 -9.52 -13.23
N PRO A 168 -10.79 -8.19 -13.04
CA PRO A 168 -12.03 -7.54 -13.45
C PRO A 168 -12.31 -7.57 -14.96
N PHE A 169 -11.28 -7.84 -15.77
CA PHE A 169 -11.38 -7.93 -17.23
C PHE A 169 -11.50 -9.38 -17.72
N ASN A 170 -11.57 -10.35 -16.81
CA ASN A 170 -11.75 -11.76 -17.14
C ASN A 170 -13.21 -12.18 -16.90
N PRO A 171 -13.97 -12.61 -17.93
CA PRO A 171 -15.34 -13.08 -17.74
C PRO A 171 -15.46 -14.35 -16.89
N ASP A 172 -14.41 -15.18 -16.81
CA ASP A 172 -14.33 -16.33 -15.91
C ASP A 172 -12.98 -16.33 -15.16
N PRO A 173 -12.90 -15.67 -14.00
CA PRO A 173 -11.67 -15.54 -13.24
C PRO A 173 -11.32 -16.78 -12.41
N THR A 174 -12.14 -17.84 -12.39
CA THR A 174 -12.02 -18.96 -11.45
C THR A 174 -10.63 -19.61 -11.47
N ALA A 175 -10.16 -20.05 -12.63
CA ALA A 175 -8.84 -20.67 -12.78
C ALA A 175 -7.69 -19.71 -12.44
N LYS A 176 -7.85 -18.41 -12.75
CA LYS A 176 -6.83 -17.40 -12.41
C LYS A 176 -6.79 -17.15 -10.91
N LEU A 177 -7.92 -17.17 -10.21
CA LEU A 177 -7.97 -17.02 -8.76
C LEU A 177 -7.24 -18.16 -8.07
N GLU A 178 -7.46 -19.41 -8.49
CA GLU A 178 -6.73 -20.57 -7.98
C GLU A 178 -5.22 -20.47 -8.22
N GLU A 179 -4.82 -20.04 -9.43
CA GLU A 179 -3.42 -19.82 -9.77
C GLU A 179 -2.78 -18.72 -8.91
N ILE A 180 -3.49 -17.61 -8.69
CA ILE A 180 -3.03 -16.50 -7.85
C ILE A 180 -2.86 -16.96 -6.41
N GLU A 181 -3.86 -17.65 -5.84
CA GLU A 181 -3.79 -18.14 -4.46
C GLU A 181 -2.59 -19.08 -4.28
N LYS A 182 -2.42 -20.02 -5.22
CA LYS A 182 -1.29 -20.94 -5.22
C LYS A 182 0.04 -20.20 -5.29
N LYS A 183 0.22 -19.28 -6.25
CA LYS A 183 1.45 -18.50 -6.38
C LYS A 183 1.70 -17.62 -5.15
N ALA A 184 0.66 -17.01 -4.58
CA ALA A 184 0.79 -16.22 -3.36
C ALA A 184 1.35 -17.07 -2.22
N LYS A 185 0.75 -18.25 -1.96
CA LYS A 185 1.13 -19.16 -0.87
C LYS A 185 2.47 -19.86 -1.08
N GLU A 186 2.75 -20.35 -2.29
CA GLU A 186 3.90 -21.22 -2.54
C GLU A 186 5.15 -20.46 -3.03
N ARG A 187 4.99 -19.27 -3.64
CA ARG A 187 6.10 -18.53 -4.26
C ARG A 187 6.39 -17.21 -3.55
N TYR A 188 5.39 -16.35 -3.38
CA TYR A 188 5.64 -14.96 -3.00
C TYR A 188 5.67 -14.76 -1.48
N LEU A 189 4.60 -15.11 -0.76
CA LEU A 189 4.50 -14.90 0.69
C LEU A 189 5.64 -15.56 1.48
N PRO A 190 6.15 -16.77 1.13
CA PRO A 190 7.29 -17.36 1.83
C PRO A 190 8.57 -16.49 1.80
N VAL A 191 8.78 -15.73 0.72
CA VAL A 191 9.94 -14.82 0.60
C VAL A 191 9.84 -13.69 1.61
N TYR A 192 8.68 -13.05 1.71
CA TYR A 192 8.45 -11.94 2.64
C TYR A 192 8.34 -12.40 4.09
N GLU A 193 7.75 -13.58 4.34
CA GLU A 193 7.74 -14.20 5.67
C GLU A 193 9.16 -14.41 6.18
N LYS A 194 10.04 -14.99 5.35
CA LYS A 194 11.45 -15.16 5.71
C LYS A 194 12.15 -13.82 5.94
N ALA A 195 11.89 -12.81 5.11
CA ALA A 195 12.52 -11.49 5.24
C ALA A 195 12.08 -10.73 6.50
N LEU A 196 10.87 -11.00 7.00
CA LEU A 196 10.28 -10.33 8.17
C LEU A 196 10.41 -11.13 9.48
N THR A 197 11.05 -12.30 9.46
CA THR A 197 11.40 -13.05 10.67
C THR A 197 12.53 -12.34 11.41
N GLY A 198 12.15 -11.39 12.27
CA GLY A 198 13.06 -10.58 13.11
C GLY A 198 12.99 -9.09 12.80
N PRO A 199 13.27 -8.65 11.55
CA PRO A 199 13.21 -7.25 11.19
C PRO A 199 11.79 -6.64 11.25
N VAL A 200 11.72 -5.33 11.54
CA VAL A 200 10.46 -4.58 11.51
C VAL A 200 10.04 -4.21 10.08
N TYR A 201 11.04 -3.85 9.26
CA TYR A 201 10.93 -3.45 7.85
C TYR A 201 11.77 -4.41 6.99
N LEU A 202 11.44 -4.52 5.71
CA LEU A 202 12.07 -5.46 4.78
C LEU A 202 13.57 -5.17 4.55
N VAL A 203 13.97 -3.90 4.48
CA VAL A 203 15.34 -3.50 4.11
C VAL A 203 15.84 -2.37 5.01
N GLY A 204 17.11 -2.44 5.40
CA GLY A 204 17.84 -1.34 6.05
C GLY A 204 17.30 -0.87 7.41
N GLY A 205 16.33 -1.59 7.99
CA GLY A 205 15.69 -1.22 9.27
C GLY A 205 14.86 0.07 9.20
N LYS A 206 14.44 0.48 7.99
CA LYS A 206 13.63 1.69 7.77
C LYS A 206 12.53 1.42 6.76
N LEU A 207 11.45 2.21 6.86
CA LEU A 207 10.33 2.19 5.92
C LEU A 207 10.82 2.52 4.50
N SER A 208 10.46 1.68 3.53
CA SER A 208 10.85 1.80 2.13
C SER A 208 9.67 1.57 1.18
N LEU A 209 9.89 1.78 -0.13
CA LEU A 209 8.92 1.43 -1.17
C LEU A 209 8.44 -0.02 -1.07
N ALA A 210 9.33 -0.96 -0.79
CA ALA A 210 8.99 -2.38 -0.69
C ALA A 210 7.98 -2.66 0.42
N ASP A 211 8.11 -1.97 1.57
CA ASP A 211 7.19 -2.12 2.69
C ASP A 211 5.80 -1.57 2.35
N VAL A 212 5.74 -0.45 1.61
CA VAL A 212 4.48 0.16 1.14
C VAL A 212 3.76 -0.77 0.17
N LEU A 213 4.48 -1.35 -0.79
CA LEU A 213 3.89 -2.30 -1.73
C LEU A 213 3.47 -3.61 -1.03
N LEU A 214 4.19 -4.05 0.01
CA LEU A 214 3.83 -5.27 0.73
C LEU A 214 2.54 -5.08 1.54
N VAL A 215 2.35 -3.93 2.20
CA VAL A 215 1.08 -3.66 2.91
C VAL A 215 -0.09 -3.53 1.92
N GLU A 216 0.10 -2.89 0.77
CA GLU A 216 -0.92 -2.84 -0.29
C GLU A 216 -1.27 -4.25 -0.78
N CYS A 217 -0.25 -5.04 -1.15
CA CYS A 217 -0.41 -6.40 -1.68
C CYS A 217 -1.13 -7.31 -0.68
N THR A 218 -0.75 -7.27 0.61
CA THR A 218 -1.38 -8.12 1.64
C THR A 218 -2.86 -7.78 1.83
N LEU A 219 -3.24 -6.49 1.78
CA LEU A 219 -4.64 -6.08 1.83
C LEU A 219 -5.41 -6.54 0.58
N MET A 220 -4.82 -6.41 -0.61
CA MET A 220 -5.41 -6.92 -1.86
C MET A 220 -5.62 -8.43 -1.84
N LEU A 221 -4.67 -9.19 -1.27
CA LEU A 221 -4.80 -10.63 -1.12
C LEU A 221 -5.93 -11.01 -0.16
N GLU A 222 -6.07 -10.32 0.97
CA GLU A 222 -7.16 -10.59 1.93
C GLU A 222 -8.56 -10.21 1.39
N GLU A 223 -8.64 -9.22 0.49
CA GLU A 223 -9.87 -8.90 -0.25
C GLU A 223 -10.31 -10.04 -1.19
N LYS A 224 -9.38 -10.90 -1.64
CA LYS A 224 -9.68 -12.03 -2.53
C LYS A 224 -9.75 -13.39 -1.81
N PHE A 225 -8.92 -13.58 -0.80
CA PHE A 225 -8.70 -14.85 -0.14
C PHE A 225 -8.71 -14.65 1.37
N ALA A 226 -9.89 -14.79 1.98
CA ALA A 226 -10.07 -14.58 3.40
C ALA A 226 -9.15 -15.50 4.23
N GLY A 227 -8.27 -14.90 5.04
CA GLY A 227 -7.36 -15.65 5.91
C GLY A 227 -6.14 -16.25 5.21
N ILE A 228 -5.81 -15.81 3.99
CA ILE A 228 -4.60 -16.26 3.27
C ILE A 228 -3.29 -16.05 4.05
N LEU A 229 -3.26 -15.07 4.95
CA LEU A 229 -2.08 -14.76 5.77
C LEU A 229 -1.98 -15.58 7.07
N LYS A 230 -2.91 -16.52 7.34
CA LYS A 230 -2.93 -17.29 8.61
C LYS A 230 -1.64 -18.07 8.87
N GLU A 231 -1.02 -18.58 7.82
CA GLU A 231 0.23 -19.37 7.90
C GLU A 231 1.49 -18.49 7.82
N PHE A 232 1.33 -17.17 7.61
CA PHE A 232 2.42 -16.21 7.43
C PHE A 232 2.40 -15.18 8.57
N SER A 233 2.76 -15.65 9.76
CA SER A 233 2.66 -14.88 11.01
C SER A 233 3.51 -13.60 11.02
N ALA A 234 4.70 -13.61 10.41
CA ALA A 234 5.58 -12.45 10.34
C ALA A 234 5.00 -11.40 9.38
N VAL A 235 4.50 -11.82 8.20
CA VAL A 235 3.79 -10.94 7.26
C VAL A 235 2.51 -10.39 7.89
N LYS A 236 1.72 -11.20 8.59
CA LYS A 236 0.49 -10.72 9.25
C LYS A 236 0.81 -9.71 10.35
N SER A 237 1.85 -9.97 11.13
CA SER A 237 2.34 -9.05 12.16
C SER A 237 2.86 -7.76 11.54
N PHE A 238 3.58 -7.83 10.42
CA PHE A 238 4.02 -6.68 9.64
C PHE A 238 2.83 -5.85 9.17
N GLN A 239 1.84 -6.46 8.51
CA GLN A 239 0.63 -5.77 8.04
C GLN A 239 -0.05 -5.05 9.22
N GLY A 240 -0.23 -5.74 10.34
CA GLY A 240 -0.82 -5.18 11.56
C GLY A 240 -0.09 -3.95 12.10
N ARG A 241 1.25 -3.91 12.04
CA ARG A 241 2.03 -2.71 12.41
C ARG A 241 1.91 -1.60 11.38
N MET A 242 1.98 -1.94 10.09
CA MET A 242 1.99 -0.97 9.00
C MET A 242 0.68 -0.19 8.91
N ILE A 243 -0.47 -0.85 9.12
CA ILE A 243 -1.77 -0.17 9.10
C ILE A 243 -1.99 0.80 10.27
N GLN A 244 -1.12 0.78 11.29
CA GLN A 244 -1.13 1.72 12.41
C GLN A 244 -0.26 2.96 12.16
N ILE A 245 0.57 2.96 11.12
CA ILE A 245 1.30 4.17 10.71
C ILE A 245 0.28 5.24 10.37
N SER A 246 0.39 6.43 10.98
CA SER A 246 -0.66 7.47 10.90
C SER A 246 -1.08 7.79 9.46
N ALA A 247 -0.12 7.93 8.54
CA ALA A 247 -0.41 8.18 7.12
C ALA A 247 -1.22 7.04 6.47
N ILE A 248 -0.83 5.79 6.68
CA ILE A 248 -1.54 4.61 6.15
C ILE A 248 -2.92 4.50 6.80
N ASN A 249 -2.99 4.64 8.12
CA ASN A 249 -4.25 4.56 8.85
C ASN A 249 -5.27 5.56 8.30
N ARG A 250 -4.86 6.83 8.11
CA ARG A 250 -5.68 7.88 7.46
C ARG A 250 -6.06 7.49 6.04
N PHE A 251 -5.14 6.93 5.26
CA PHE A 251 -5.41 6.47 3.89
C PHE A 251 -6.43 5.34 3.82
N LEU A 252 -6.52 4.51 4.87
CA LEU A 252 -7.49 3.42 4.96
C LEU A 252 -8.89 3.88 5.41
N GLN A 253 -9.02 5.10 5.97
CA GLN A 253 -10.31 5.62 6.42
C GLN A 253 -11.19 6.10 5.25
N PRO A 254 -12.53 6.11 5.43
CA PRO A 254 -13.45 6.72 4.46
C PRO A 254 -13.08 8.17 4.13
N GLY A 255 -13.27 8.56 2.87
CA GLY A 255 -12.98 9.91 2.39
C GLY A 255 -11.53 10.17 2.00
N SER A 256 -10.64 9.18 2.13
CA SER A 256 -9.29 9.26 1.58
C SER A 256 -9.28 9.12 0.05
N LYS A 257 -8.11 9.31 -0.57
CA LYS A 257 -7.90 9.10 -2.02
C LYS A 257 -7.65 7.64 -2.42
N ARG A 258 -7.68 6.70 -1.47
CA ARG A 258 -7.60 5.25 -1.74
C ARG A 258 -8.81 4.83 -2.57
N LYS A 259 -8.59 4.08 -3.64
CA LYS A 259 -9.68 3.64 -4.51
C LYS A 259 -10.22 2.28 -4.05
N PRO A 260 -11.54 2.02 -4.18
CA PRO A 260 -12.13 0.74 -3.82
C PRO A 260 -11.65 -0.38 -4.76
N PRO A 261 -11.87 -1.66 -4.41
CA PRO A 261 -11.68 -2.76 -5.37
C PRO A 261 -12.45 -2.48 -6.67
N PRO A 262 -11.85 -2.75 -7.85
CA PRO A 262 -12.51 -2.48 -9.13
C PRO A 262 -13.84 -3.23 -9.27
N ASP A 263 -14.88 -2.51 -9.70
CA ASP A 263 -16.18 -3.05 -10.03
C ASP A 263 -16.37 -3.17 -11.55
N GLU A 264 -17.55 -3.63 -11.99
CA GLU A 264 -17.88 -3.73 -13.41
C GLU A 264 -17.89 -2.39 -14.13
N ASN A 265 -18.26 -1.30 -13.43
CA ASN A 265 -18.32 0.03 -14.02
C ASN A 265 -16.91 0.54 -14.35
N TYR A 266 -15.97 0.37 -13.43
CA TYR A 266 -14.56 0.64 -13.69
C TYR A 266 -14.05 -0.17 -14.89
N ALA A 267 -14.34 -1.48 -14.93
CA ALA A 267 -13.89 -2.33 -16.03
C ALA A 267 -14.45 -1.85 -17.38
N LYS A 268 -15.75 -1.52 -17.44
CA LYS A 268 -16.41 -0.96 -18.64
C LYS A 268 -15.77 0.35 -19.07
N ALA A 269 -15.60 1.31 -18.17
CA ALA A 269 -14.98 2.59 -18.47
C ALA A 269 -13.57 2.44 -19.05
N VAL A 270 -12.73 1.58 -18.44
CA VAL A 270 -11.38 1.30 -18.95
C VAL A 270 -11.43 0.69 -20.35
N MET A 271 -12.31 -0.30 -20.58
CA MET A 271 -12.46 -0.93 -21.89
C MET A 271 -12.94 0.05 -22.96
N GLU A 272 -13.86 0.95 -22.63
CA GLU A 272 -14.39 1.96 -23.55
C GLU A 272 -13.33 3.01 -23.92
N VAL A 273 -12.67 3.60 -22.92
CA VAL A 273 -11.63 4.62 -23.13
C VAL A 273 -10.47 4.07 -23.96
N PHE A 274 -10.00 2.86 -23.64
CA PHE A 274 -8.90 2.22 -24.36
C PHE A 274 -9.31 1.39 -25.58
N GLN A 275 -10.60 1.26 -25.88
CA GLN A 275 -11.12 0.42 -26.96
C GLN A 275 -10.60 -1.03 -26.89
N ILE A 276 -10.58 -1.60 -25.69
CA ILE A 276 -10.19 -3.01 -25.48
C ILE A 276 -11.36 -3.90 -25.88
N GLN A 277 -11.16 -4.78 -26.85
CA GLN A 277 -12.14 -5.80 -27.23
C GLN A 277 -11.84 -7.10 -26.47
N ILE A 278 -12.75 -7.54 -25.60
CA ILE A 278 -12.67 -8.90 -25.02
C ILE A 278 -13.20 -9.88 -26.05
N THR A 279 -12.32 -10.70 -26.63
CA THR A 279 -12.75 -11.83 -27.45
C THR A 279 -13.39 -12.87 -26.55
N ILE A 280 -14.72 -12.90 -26.48
CA ILE A 280 -15.45 -14.01 -25.85
C ILE A 280 -15.18 -15.24 -26.73
N SER A 281 -14.46 -16.23 -26.18
CA SER A 281 -14.30 -17.52 -26.87
C SER A 281 -15.68 -18.13 -27.07
N VAL A 282 -16.09 -18.23 -28.33
CA VAL A 282 -17.42 -18.71 -28.77
C VAL A 282 -17.75 -20.10 -28.22
N LYS A 283 -16.74 -20.87 -27.79
CA LYS A 283 -16.90 -22.19 -27.14
C LYS A 283 -17.85 -22.15 -25.94
N SER A 284 -17.84 -21.09 -25.13
CA SER A 284 -18.72 -21.00 -23.95
C SER A 284 -20.16 -20.64 -24.30
N VAL A 285 -20.39 -19.84 -25.36
CA VAL A 285 -21.73 -19.45 -25.81
C VAL A 285 -22.41 -20.63 -26.51
N THR A 286 -21.68 -21.41 -27.31
CA THR A 286 -22.21 -22.64 -27.92
C THR A 286 -22.60 -23.67 -26.87
N PHE A 287 -21.81 -23.83 -25.79
CA PHE A 287 -22.14 -24.75 -24.69
C PHE A 287 -23.38 -24.31 -23.90
N LEU A 288 -23.56 -22.99 -23.70
CA LEU A 288 -24.73 -22.44 -23.01
C LEU A 288 -26.00 -22.57 -23.87
N LEU A 289 -25.91 -22.31 -25.18
CA LEU A 289 -27.02 -22.52 -26.12
C LEU A 289 -27.35 -24.01 -26.31
N CYS A 290 -26.35 -24.90 -26.32
CA CYS A 290 -26.51 -26.36 -26.39
C CYS A 290 -27.21 -26.88 -25.11
N SER A 291 -26.85 -26.36 -23.94
CA SER A 291 -27.46 -26.79 -22.67
C SER A 291 -28.87 -26.23 -22.44
N LEU A 292 -29.15 -24.98 -22.84
CA LEU A 292 -30.49 -24.38 -22.81
C LEU A 292 -31.47 -25.05 -23.79
N SER A 293 -31.01 -25.46 -24.97
CA SER A 293 -31.83 -26.22 -25.93
C SER A 293 -32.12 -27.64 -25.43
N CYS A 294 -31.14 -28.38 -24.90
CA CYS A 294 -31.39 -29.75 -24.43
C CYS A 294 -32.25 -29.81 -23.15
N SER A 295 -32.29 -28.75 -22.35
CA SER A 295 -33.16 -28.63 -21.16
C SER A 295 -34.61 -28.26 -21.51
N MET A 296 -34.85 -27.46 -22.56
CA MET A 296 -36.21 -27.15 -23.01
C MET A 296 -36.92 -28.34 -23.68
N PHE A 297 -36.17 -29.26 -24.32
CA PHE A 297 -36.76 -30.39 -25.05
C PHE A 297 -36.74 -31.73 -24.29
N GLY A 298 -36.18 -31.79 -23.08
CA GLY A 298 -36.18 -33.00 -22.24
C GLY A 298 -35.33 -34.16 -22.76
N ILE A 299 -34.35 -33.90 -23.64
CA ILE A 299 -33.55 -34.92 -24.35
C ILE A 299 -32.12 -35.06 -23.78
N SER A 300 -32.01 -35.05 -22.45
CA SER A 300 -30.73 -34.96 -21.73
C SER A 300 -29.73 -36.08 -22.03
N TYR A 301 -30.20 -37.27 -22.45
CA TYR A 301 -29.37 -38.45 -22.68
C TYR A 301 -28.77 -38.54 -24.10
N ILE A 302 -29.30 -37.79 -25.08
CA ILE A 302 -28.84 -37.84 -26.48
C ILE A 302 -27.82 -36.73 -26.78
N CYS A 303 -27.90 -35.57 -26.12
CA CYS A 303 -27.05 -34.41 -26.43
C CYS A 303 -25.59 -34.50 -25.94
N ARG A 304 -25.27 -35.36 -24.95
CA ARG A 304 -23.96 -35.37 -24.28
C ARG A 304 -22.74 -35.58 -25.20
N PRO A 305 -22.80 -36.39 -26.28
CA PRO A 305 -21.66 -36.55 -27.19
C PRO A 305 -21.48 -35.38 -28.17
N MET A 306 -22.52 -34.57 -28.43
CA MET A 306 -22.48 -33.50 -29.45
C MET A 306 -22.00 -32.15 -28.91
N CYS A 307 -22.13 -31.88 -27.60
CA CYS A 307 -21.65 -30.62 -27.02
C CYS A 307 -20.19 -30.66 -26.52
N ARG A 308 -19.44 -31.78 -26.68
CA ARG A 308 -18.02 -31.90 -26.25
C ARG A 308 -17.04 -31.46 -27.32
#